data_AF-A0A0G4E4P9-F1
#
_entry.id   AF-A0A0G4E4P9-F1
#
_cell.length_a   1.000
_cell.length_b   1.000
_cell.length_c   1.000
_cell.angle_alpha   90.00
_cell.angle_beta   90.00
_cell.angle_gamma   90.00
#
_symmetry.space_group_name_H-M   'P 1'
#
loop_
_entity.id
_entity.type
_entity.pdbx_description
1 polymer ?
#
loop_
_entity_poly.entity_id
_entity_poly.type
_entity_poly.pdbx_seq_one_letter_code
_entity_poly.pdbx_strand_id
1 'polypeptide(L)' 'MTRLNEVLDIAAKMIADRGTPNDGTFPPHNLFARCREAGLSADEFRQAVEEGKVTGKLAEEPGERIRLV' A
#
# COMPACT_ATOMS: atom_id res chain seq x y z
N MET A 1 -7.06 5.87 -15.18
CA MET A 1 -5.67 6.15 -14.76
C MET A 1 -5.65 5.99 -13.26
N THR A 2 -4.95 4.99 -12.75
CA THR A 2 -4.97 4.64 -11.32
C THR A 2 -4.02 5.53 -10.53
N ARG A 3 -4.25 5.68 -9.22
CA ARG A 3 -3.38 6.44 -8.31
C ARG A 3 -2.29 5.55 -7.69
N LEU A 4 -1.78 4.57 -8.45
CA LEU A 4 -0.80 3.58 -7.97
C LEU A 4 0.43 4.24 -7.35
N ASN A 5 1.07 5.19 -8.04
CA ASN A 5 2.28 5.83 -7.53
C ASN A 5 2.05 6.49 -6.16
N GLU A 6 0.89 7.09 -5.95
CA GLU A 6 0.56 7.72 -4.68
C GLU A 6 0.36 6.70 -3.55
N VAL A 7 -0.26 5.57 -3.84
CA VAL A 7 -0.36 4.44 -2.89
C VAL A 7 1.03 3.92 -2.52
N LEU A 8 1.94 3.81 -3.49
CA LEU A 8 3.32 3.38 -3.24
C LEU A 8 4.13 4.40 -2.43
N ASP A 9 3.98 5.70 -2.71
CA ASP A 9 4.58 6.77 -1.91
C ASP A 9 4.11 6.74 -0.46
N ILE A 10 2.81 6.54 -0.25
CA ILE A 10 2.23 6.41 1.11
C ILE A 10 2.76 5.15 1.79
N ALA A 11 2.82 4.02 1.10
CA ALA A 11 3.40 2.78 1.62
C ALA A 11 4.87 2.96 2.02
N ALA A 12 5.68 3.61 1.17
CA ALA A 12 7.09 3.90 1.46
C ALA A 12 7.25 4.81 2.68
N LYS A 13 6.42 5.86 2.78
CA LYS A 13 6.39 6.74 3.97
C LYS A 13 6.00 5.99 5.24
N MET A 14 5.02 5.08 5.17
CA MET A 14 4.63 4.27 6.32
C MET A 14 5.77 3.37 6.82
N ILE A 15 6.60 2.85 5.92
CA ILE A 15 7.79 2.05 6.27
C ILE A 15 8.84 2.95 6.95
N ALA A 16 9.08 4.15 6.40
CA ALA A 16 10.03 5.11 6.94
C ALA A 16 9.63 5.65 8.32
N ASP A 17 8.36 6.06 8.49
CA ASP A 17 7.83 6.68 9.72
C ASP A 17 7.80 5.73 10.92
N ARG A 18 7.50 4.44 10.69
CA ARG A 18 7.47 3.45 11.79
C ARG A 18 8.87 3.03 12.24
N GLY A 19 9.92 3.41 11.52
CA GLY A 19 11.29 2.93 11.79
C GLY A 19 11.39 1.40 11.88
N THR A 20 10.51 0.65 11.20
CA THR A 20 10.30 -0.76 11.53
C THR A 20 11.20 -1.74 10.76
N PRO A 21 11.84 -2.69 11.45
CA PRO A 21 12.63 -3.81 10.91
C PRO A 21 11.79 -4.99 10.35
N ASN A 22 10.56 -4.76 9.86
CA ASN A 22 9.63 -5.80 9.39
C ASN A 22 9.49 -5.78 7.86
N ASP A 23 10.52 -6.16 7.10
CA ASP A 23 10.50 -6.54 5.66
C ASP A 23 9.69 -5.68 4.65
N GLY A 24 9.24 -4.48 5.02
CA GLY A 24 8.31 -3.68 4.22
C GLY A 24 6.85 -4.17 4.23
N THR A 25 6.42 -4.96 5.21
CA THR A 25 5.03 -5.49 5.30
C THR A 25 4.13 -4.75 6.29
N PHE A 26 2.92 -4.40 5.85
CA PHE A 26 1.89 -3.77 6.67
C PHE A 26 0.48 -4.28 6.33
N PRO A 27 -0.49 -4.18 7.26
CA PRO A 27 -1.88 -4.53 6.96
C PRO A 27 -2.50 -3.59 5.91
N PRO A 28 -3.32 -4.10 4.96
CA PRO A 28 -3.99 -3.30 3.92
C PRO A 28 -4.84 -2.18 4.50
N HIS A 29 -5.53 -2.42 5.62
CA HIS A 29 -6.41 -1.42 6.24
C HIS A 29 -5.63 -0.20 6.76
N ASN A 30 -4.38 -0.37 7.19
CA ASN A 30 -3.53 0.74 7.61
C ASN A 30 -3.08 1.57 6.42
N LEU A 31 -2.70 0.91 5.31
CA LEU A 31 -2.37 1.60 4.07
C LEU A 31 -3.59 2.35 3.54
N PHE A 32 -4.76 1.71 3.55
CA PHE A 32 -6.01 2.34 3.12
C PHE A 32 -6.36 3.55 3.97
N ALA A 33 -6.18 3.50 5.30
CA ALA A 33 -6.42 4.65 6.16
C ALA A 33 -5.58 5.87 5.75
N ARG A 34 -4.28 5.68 5.48
CA ARG A 34 -3.40 6.76 4.99
C ARG A 34 -3.76 7.23 3.58
N CYS A 35 -4.14 6.31 2.69
CA CYS A 35 -4.64 6.66 1.35
C CYS A 35 -5.92 7.49 1.42
N ARG A 36 -6.83 7.14 2.34
CA ARG A 36 -8.07 7.89 2.57
C ARG A 36 -7.79 9.29 3.11
N GLU A 37 -6.82 9.46 4.00
CA GLU A 37 -6.36 10.79 4.45
C GLU A 37 -5.79 11.64 3.30
N ALA A 38 -5.16 11.00 2.31
CA ALA A 38 -4.70 11.64 1.07
C ALA A 38 -5.83 11.88 0.04
N GLY A 39 -7.07 11.54 0.37
CA GLY A 39 -8.24 11.76 -0.48
C GLY A 39 -8.51 10.66 -1.51
N LEU A 40 -7.96 9.46 -1.35
CA LEU A 40 -8.31 8.31 -2.18
C LEU A 40 -9.61 7.67 -1.71
N SER A 41 -10.46 7.32 -2.65
CA SER A 41 -11.63 6.47 -2.42
C SER A 41 -11.23 4.99 -2.24
N ALA A 42 -12.16 4.19 -1.73
CA ALA A 42 -11.97 2.74 -1.58
C ALA A 42 -11.75 2.05 -2.94
N ASP A 43 -12.48 2.46 -3.97
CA ASP A 43 -12.34 1.93 -5.33
C ASP A 43 -10.99 2.27 -5.96
N GLU A 44 -10.53 3.51 -5.81
CA GLU A 44 -9.20 3.93 -6.30
C GLU A 44 -8.08 3.15 -5.59
N PHE A 45 -8.20 2.99 -4.27
CA PHE A 45 -7.25 2.21 -3.50
C PHE A 45 -7.23 0.75 -3.96
N ARG A 46 -8.40 0.13 -4.14
CA ARG A 46 -8.50 -1.27 -4.59
C ARG A 46 -7.88 -1.46 -5.97
N GLN A 47 -8.21 -0.59 -6.93
CA GLN A 47 -7.62 -0.62 -8.27
C GLN A 47 -6.10 -0.44 -8.24
N ALA A 48 -5.61 0.52 -7.44
CA ALA A 48 -4.18 0.75 -7.28
C ALA A 48 -3.46 -0.45 -6.64
N VAL A 49 -4.03 -1.06 -5.60
CA VAL A 49 -3.44 -2.25 -4.98
C VAL A 49 -3.41 -3.43 -5.96
N GLU A 50 -4.49 -3.65 -6.70
CA GLU A 50 -4.57 -4.70 -7.72
C GLU A 50 -3.54 -4.48 -8.83
N GLU A 51 -3.41 -3.26 -9.34
CA GLU A 51 -2.37 -2.92 -10.30
C GLU A 51 -0.96 -3.08 -9.73
N GLY A 52 -0.74 -2.68 -8.47
CA GLY A 52 0.53 -2.88 -7.78
C GLY A 52 0.92 -4.35 -7.68
N LYS A 53 -0.06 -5.24 -7.48
CA LYS A 53 0.14 -6.70 -7.50
C LYS A 53 0.46 -7.22 -8.89
N VAL A 54 -0.30 -6.79 -9.91
CA VAL A 54 -0.09 -7.21 -11.31
C VAL A 54 1.28 -6.74 -11.83
N THR A 55 1.71 -5.55 -11.43
CA THR A 55 3.00 -4.95 -11.84
C THR A 55 4.17 -5.40 -10.97
N GLY A 56 3.94 -6.20 -9.92
CA GLY A 56 4.97 -6.72 -9.03
C GLY A 56 5.55 -5.71 -8.04
N LYS A 57 4.93 -4.54 -7.86
CA LYS A 57 5.34 -3.51 -6.89
C LYS A 57 4.77 -3.74 -5.49
N LEU A 58 3.67 -4.50 -5.40
CA LEU A 58 3.06 -4.92 -4.15
C LEU A 58 2.94 -6.45 -4.15
N ALA A 59 3.28 -7.09 -3.04
CA ALA A 59 3.02 -8.51 -2.82
C ALA A 59 2.00 -8.70 -1.70
N GLU A 60 1.10 -9.67 -1.86
CA GLU A 60 0.23 -10.11 -0.77
C GLU A 60 0.92 -11.24 0.00
N GLU A 61 1.08 -11.02 1.29
CA GLU A 61 1.70 -11.97 2.21
C GLU A 61 0.61 -12.64 3.08
N PRO A 62 0.84 -13.89 3.54
CA PRO A 62 -0.09 -14.59 4.42
C PRO A 62 -0.49 -13.76 5.64
N GLY A 63 -1.77 -13.86 6.03
CA GLY A 63 -2.32 -13.13 7.17
C GLY A 63 -2.78 -11.71 6.85
N GLU A 64 -3.27 -11.49 5.61
CA GLU A 64 -3.79 -10.19 5.14
C GLU A 64 -2.78 -9.06 5.30
N ARG A 65 -1.58 -9.23 4.73
CA ARG A 65 -0.52 -8.22 4.74
C ARG A 65 -0.11 -7.88 3.32
N ILE A 66 0.27 -6.63 3.11
CA ILE A 66 0.84 -6.14 1.86
C ILE A 66 2.29 -5.79 2.10
N ARG A 67 3.16 -6.24 1.19
CA ARG A 67 4.58 -5.89 1.14
C ARG A 67 4.83 -4.95 -0.02
N LEU A 68 5.62 -3.90 0.22
CA LEU A 68 6.22 -3.10 -0.85
C LEU A 68 7.46 -3.83 -1.39
N VAL A 69 7.51 -4.07 -2.70
CA VAL A 69 8.56 -4.85 -3.40
C VAL A 69 9.46 -3.93 -4.20
#